data_AF-A0A9W8GQJ5-F1
#
_entry.id   AF-A0A9W8GQJ5-F1
#
_cell.length_a   1.000
_cell.length_b   1.000
_cell.length_c   1.000
_cell.angle_alpha   90.00
_cell.angle_beta   90.00
_cell.angle_gamma   90.00
#
_symmetry.space_group_name_H-M   'P 1'
#
loop_
_entity.id
_entity.type
_entity.pdbx_description
1 polymer ?
#
loop_
_entity_poly.entity_id
_entity_poly.type
_entity_poly.pdbx_seq_one_letter_code
_entity_poly.pdbx_strand_id
1 'polypeptide(L)'
;RDNRAEPKQVESLQRDSHGSLIFPVVIGKGQDEVQIHALGRVVWDRDAYHTSRYIWTVGFKSTRMCPSLLANNTRCQYSSEILDGGDAPVFQVTAEDMPESPFRALSSSGAWKQILDQLTAKGVGVKTHASGPQMYGLIHLGVTKAIQELDNADKCQKYIRQLWVEEGAAESSPDATDDDNPHRASSLANSSVDAEPEASLRRLSVLDSTTAAAATNGSLTSHPN
;
A
#
# COMPACT_ATOMS: atom_id res chain seq x y z
N ARG A 1 8.25 8.25 -15.15
CA ARG A 1 9.23 7.89 -14.09
C ARG A 1 8.73 8.52 -12.80
N ASP A 2 8.69 7.78 -11.68
CA ASP A 2 8.25 8.33 -10.38
C ASP A 2 9.19 9.47 -9.96
N ASN A 3 8.65 10.70 -9.93
CA ASN A 3 9.32 11.96 -9.62
C ASN A 3 9.20 12.22 -8.11
N ARG A 4 10.34 12.24 -7.41
CA ARG A 4 10.36 12.41 -5.95
C ARG A 4 10.36 13.87 -5.49
N ALA A 5 10.59 14.80 -6.41
CA ALA A 5 10.47 16.23 -6.16
C ALA A 5 9.00 16.70 -6.11
N GLU A 6 8.07 15.90 -6.61
CA GLU A 6 6.63 16.17 -6.48
C GLU A 6 6.14 15.69 -5.10
N PRO A 7 5.55 16.59 -4.28
CA PRO A 7 4.92 16.21 -3.03
C PRO A 7 3.81 15.18 -3.24
N LYS A 8 3.78 14.14 -2.42
CA LYS A 8 2.73 13.11 -2.45
C LYS A 8 1.84 13.20 -1.23
N GLN A 9 0.54 13.06 -1.45
CA GLN A 9 -0.40 12.79 -0.37
C GLN A 9 -0.13 11.39 0.19
N VAL A 10 -0.10 11.28 1.51
CA VAL A 10 0.20 10.04 2.21
C VAL A 10 -0.69 9.92 3.42
N GLU A 11 -1.35 8.77 3.54
CA GLU A 11 -2.09 8.43 4.74
C GLU A 11 -1.10 8.15 5.87
N SER A 12 -1.26 8.87 6.98
CA SER A 12 -0.43 8.68 8.17
C SER A 12 -0.70 7.31 8.77
N LEU A 13 0.37 6.53 8.96
CA LEU A 13 0.28 5.27 9.70
C LEU A 13 -0.01 5.54 11.18
N GLN A 14 -0.74 4.64 11.82
CA GLN A 14 -1.11 4.77 13.23
C GLN A 14 0.13 4.75 14.13
N ARG A 15 0.18 5.70 15.07
CA ARG A 15 1.23 5.86 16.07
C ARG A 15 0.62 5.89 17.47
N ASP A 16 1.38 5.42 18.46
CA ASP A 16 1.01 5.50 19.87
C ASP A 16 1.25 6.91 20.44
N SER A 17 0.96 7.09 21.74
CA SER A 17 1.16 8.36 22.45
C SER A 17 2.62 8.83 22.50
N HIS A 18 3.58 7.95 22.24
CA HIS A 18 5.00 8.25 22.18
C HIS A 18 5.49 8.51 20.75
N GLY A 19 4.59 8.51 19.76
CA GLY A 19 4.92 8.71 18.35
C GLY A 19 5.52 7.47 17.68
N SER A 20 5.57 6.31 18.36
CA SER A 20 6.05 5.06 17.78
C SER A 20 4.94 4.39 16.98
N LEU A 21 5.28 3.70 15.89
CA LEU A 21 4.29 2.99 15.09
C LEU A 21 3.67 1.84 15.87
N ILE A 22 2.36 1.67 15.73
CA ILE A 22 1.63 0.53 16.29
C ILE A 22 1.69 -0.61 15.27
N PHE A 23 2.25 -1.75 15.69
CA PHE A 23 2.35 -2.95 14.86
C PHE A 23 1.29 -4.00 15.26
N PRO A 24 0.84 -4.85 14.32
CA PRO A 24 1.20 -4.82 12.90
C PRO A 24 0.53 -3.65 12.15
N VAL A 25 1.26 -3.03 11.23
CA VAL A 25 0.68 -2.04 10.30
C VAL A 25 0.13 -2.80 9.10
N VAL A 26 -1.19 -2.81 8.93
CA VAL A 26 -1.84 -3.43 7.78
C VAL A 26 -1.94 -2.42 6.63
N ILE A 27 -1.43 -2.79 5.46
CA ILE A 27 -1.47 -1.97 4.24
C ILE A 27 -2.03 -2.76 3.07
N GLY A 28 -2.55 -2.06 2.06
CA GLY A 28 -3.22 -2.70 0.92
C GLY A 28 -4.60 -3.26 1.30
N LYS A 29 -5.23 -3.97 0.37
CA LYS A 29 -6.55 -4.59 0.56
C LYS A 29 -6.63 -5.93 -0.17
N GLY A 30 -7.36 -6.88 0.39
CA GLY A 30 -7.65 -8.16 -0.26
C GLY A 30 -6.39 -8.97 -0.56
N GLN A 31 -6.16 -9.30 -1.83
CA GLN A 31 -5.01 -10.14 -2.22
C GLN A 31 -3.65 -9.42 -2.16
N ASP A 32 -3.66 -8.09 -2.13
CA ASP A 32 -2.47 -7.25 -2.08
C ASP A 32 -2.21 -6.72 -0.66
N GLU A 33 -2.94 -7.24 0.34
CA GLU A 33 -2.71 -6.93 1.75
C GLU A 33 -1.34 -7.44 2.22
N VAL A 34 -0.64 -6.58 2.95
CA VAL A 34 0.64 -6.89 3.61
C VAL A 34 0.57 -6.34 5.03
N GLN A 35 1.03 -7.14 5.99
CA GLN A 35 1.14 -6.73 7.39
C GLN A 35 2.59 -6.48 7.73
N ILE A 36 2.95 -5.25 8.08
CA ILE A 36 4.30 -4.91 8.52
C ILE A 36 4.39 -5.17 10.03
N HIS A 37 5.41 -5.91 10.46
CA HIS A 37 5.64 -6.26 11.86
C HIS A 37 6.80 -5.50 12.48
N ALA A 38 7.76 -5.07 11.65
CA ALA A 38 8.89 -4.26 12.07
C ALA A 38 9.44 -3.47 10.88
N LEU A 39 9.83 -2.21 11.10
CA LEU A 39 10.54 -1.43 10.09
C LEU A 39 12.04 -1.70 10.05
N GLY A 40 12.61 -2.28 11.10
CA GLY A 40 14.05 -2.50 11.21
C GLY A 40 14.85 -1.22 11.47
N ARG A 41 16.15 -1.27 11.17
CA ARG A 41 17.11 -0.20 11.39
C ARG A 41 17.85 0.16 10.11
N VAL A 42 18.12 1.45 9.93
CA VAL A 42 18.90 1.96 8.81
C VAL A 42 20.37 1.55 8.94
N VAL A 43 20.92 1.05 7.85
CA VAL A 43 22.36 0.84 7.64
C VAL A 43 22.79 1.83 6.56
N TRP A 44 23.45 2.91 6.98
CA TRP A 44 23.81 4.03 6.11
C TRP A 44 25.29 4.02 5.72
N ASP A 45 26.12 3.33 6.49
CA ASP A 45 27.57 3.21 6.34
C ASP A 45 27.99 2.21 5.25
N ARG A 46 27.03 1.45 4.70
CA ARG A 46 27.25 0.48 3.62
C ARG A 46 26.40 0.80 2.41
N ASP A 47 27.09 0.94 1.30
CA ASP A 47 26.57 1.47 0.03
C ASP A 47 25.46 0.66 -0.64
N ALA A 48 25.37 -0.64 -0.35
CA ALA A 48 24.39 -1.55 -0.93
C ALA A 48 23.04 -1.55 -0.19
N TYR A 49 22.96 -0.94 1.00
CA TYR A 49 21.75 -0.92 1.83
C TYR A 49 20.76 0.19 1.45
N HIS A 50 21.08 1.00 0.45
CA HIS A 50 20.15 2.00 -0.07
C HIS A 50 20.40 2.28 -1.55
N THR A 51 19.33 2.67 -2.23
CA THR A 51 19.32 3.11 -3.63
C THR A 51 18.69 4.50 -3.70
N SER A 52 18.58 5.08 -4.89
CA SER A 52 17.83 6.32 -5.08
C SER A 52 16.35 6.24 -4.70
N ARG A 53 15.78 5.03 -4.60
CA ARG A 53 14.35 4.82 -4.33
C ARG A 53 14.05 4.16 -2.99
N TYR A 54 14.98 3.38 -2.44
CA TYR A 54 14.67 2.56 -1.27
C TYR A 54 15.83 2.58 -0.29
N ILE A 55 15.49 2.57 0.99
CA ILE A 55 16.39 2.23 2.09
C ILE A 55 16.00 0.83 2.53
N TRP A 56 16.96 -0.11 2.48
CA TRP A 56 16.77 -1.49 2.87
C TRP A 56 17.18 -1.63 4.34
N THR A 57 16.19 -1.60 5.23
CA THR A 57 16.41 -1.60 6.67
C THR A 57 16.62 -3.02 7.19
N VAL A 58 17.70 -3.25 7.93
CA VAL A 58 17.99 -4.54 8.56
C VAL A 58 16.98 -4.78 9.68
N GLY A 59 16.38 -5.97 9.69
CA GLY A 59 15.32 -6.34 10.62
C GLY A 59 13.93 -5.89 10.19
N PHE A 60 13.77 -5.34 8.97
CA PHE A 60 12.45 -5.16 8.38
C PHE A 60 11.74 -6.51 8.31
N LYS A 61 10.47 -6.56 8.72
CA LYS A 61 9.65 -7.76 8.69
C LYS A 61 8.23 -7.45 8.25
N SER A 62 7.72 -8.21 7.29
CA SER A 62 6.33 -8.17 6.89
C SER A 62 5.78 -9.57 6.61
N THR A 63 4.46 -9.73 6.64
CA THR A 63 3.79 -10.95 6.25
C THR A 63 2.71 -10.68 5.21
N ARG A 64 2.43 -11.69 4.39
CA ARG A 64 1.28 -11.67 3.49
C ARG A 64 0.76 -13.08 3.23
N MET A 65 -0.50 -13.17 2.85
CA MET A 65 -1.14 -14.44 2.50
C MET A 65 -0.96 -14.73 1.01
N CYS A 66 -0.37 -15.87 0.65
CA CYS A 66 -0.16 -16.30 -0.74
C CYS A 66 -0.53 -17.79 -0.90
N PRO A 67 -0.69 -18.30 -2.14
CA PRO A 67 -0.90 -19.73 -2.36
C PRO A 67 0.24 -20.57 -1.75
N SER A 68 -0.12 -21.72 -1.19
CA SER A 68 0.83 -22.64 -0.58
C SER A 68 1.68 -23.37 -1.63
N LEU A 69 2.97 -23.49 -1.36
CA LEU A 69 3.89 -24.30 -2.17
C LEU A 69 3.76 -25.79 -1.85
N LEU A 70 3.33 -26.17 -0.64
CA LEU A 70 3.16 -27.56 -0.25
C LEU A 70 1.77 -28.11 -0.58
N ALA A 71 0.71 -27.43 -0.16
CA ALA A 71 -0.66 -27.89 -0.28
C ALA A 71 -1.37 -27.21 -1.45
N ASN A 72 -2.05 -28.03 -2.27
CA ASN A 72 -2.78 -27.52 -3.43
C ASN A 72 -4.09 -26.85 -2.99
N ASN A 73 -4.46 -25.77 -3.68
CA ASN A 73 -5.70 -25.01 -3.42
C ASN A 73 -5.82 -24.44 -1.99
N THR A 74 -4.72 -24.32 -1.27
CA THR A 74 -4.66 -23.65 0.04
C THR A 74 -3.75 -22.42 -0.04
N ARG A 75 -3.82 -21.60 1.01
CA ARG A 75 -2.95 -20.43 1.19
C ARG A 75 -2.22 -20.55 2.52
N CYS A 76 -1.01 -20.03 2.58
CA CYS A 76 -0.22 -19.93 3.80
C CYS A 76 0.38 -18.53 3.91
N GLN A 77 0.80 -18.18 5.13
CA GLN A 77 1.48 -16.92 5.35
C GLN A 77 2.93 -17.00 4.87
N TYR A 78 3.41 -15.95 4.21
CA TYR A 78 4.81 -15.78 3.85
C TYR A 78 5.38 -14.61 4.64
N SER A 79 6.44 -14.85 5.41
CA SER A 79 7.19 -13.83 6.14
C SER A 79 8.35 -13.32 5.29
N SER A 80 8.35 -12.04 4.97
CA SER A 80 9.41 -11.34 4.25
C SER A 80 10.30 -10.58 5.23
N GLU A 81 11.61 -10.79 5.14
CA GLU A 81 12.62 -10.18 6.03
C GLU A 81 13.78 -9.60 5.23
N ILE A 82 14.38 -8.53 5.74
CA ILE A 82 15.64 -7.98 5.25
C ILE A 82 16.70 -8.19 6.33
N LEU A 83 17.67 -9.04 6.05
CA LEU A 83 18.72 -9.44 6.98
C LEU A 83 20.02 -8.66 6.70
N ASP A 84 20.86 -8.55 7.72
CA ASP A 84 22.24 -8.07 7.54
C ASP A 84 23.07 -9.18 6.87
N GLY A 85 23.51 -8.93 5.64
CA GLY A 85 24.34 -9.85 4.86
C GLY A 85 25.81 -9.48 4.81
N GLY A 86 26.28 -8.60 5.69
CA GLY A 86 27.62 -8.01 5.58
C GLY A 86 27.60 -6.90 4.53
N ASP A 87 28.30 -7.06 3.41
CA ASP A 87 28.47 -5.98 2.42
C ASP A 87 27.16 -5.55 1.74
N ALA A 88 26.15 -6.43 1.68
CA ALA A 88 24.85 -6.17 1.08
C ALA A 88 23.71 -6.80 1.88
N PRO A 89 22.48 -6.25 1.80
CA PRO A 89 21.32 -6.84 2.45
C PRO A 89 20.96 -8.20 1.84
N VAL A 90 20.48 -9.12 2.67
CA VAL A 90 19.88 -10.39 2.22
C VAL A 90 18.37 -10.30 2.36
N PHE A 91 17.67 -10.47 1.24
CA PHE A 91 16.22 -10.55 1.21
C PHE A 91 15.82 -12.01 1.41
N GLN A 92 15.08 -12.27 2.48
CA GLN A 92 14.57 -13.59 2.83
C GLN A 92 13.05 -13.59 2.75
N VAL A 93 12.46 -14.68 2.23
CA VAL A 93 11.05 -14.98 2.38
C VAL A 93 10.90 -16.41 2.88
N THR A 94 10.14 -16.61 3.96
CA THR A 94 9.89 -17.92 4.56
C THR A 94 8.39 -18.21 4.52
N ALA A 95 8.01 -19.33 3.91
CA ALA A 95 6.63 -19.79 3.94
C ALA A 95 6.35 -20.47 5.29
N GLU A 96 5.20 -20.18 5.90
CA GLU A 96 4.78 -20.75 7.19
C GLU A 96 4.73 -22.28 7.18
N ASP A 97 4.37 -22.86 6.04
CA ASP A 97 4.30 -24.31 5.84
C ASP A 97 5.66 -24.93 5.47
N MET A 98 6.70 -24.12 5.19
CA MET A 98 8.08 -24.56 4.91
C MET A 98 9.11 -23.73 5.71
N PRO A 99 9.10 -23.78 7.05
CA PRO A 99 9.93 -22.91 7.89
C PRO A 99 11.45 -23.15 7.71
N GLU A 100 11.85 -24.38 7.39
CA GLU A 100 13.26 -24.79 7.22
C GLU A 100 13.85 -24.47 5.84
N SER A 101 13.02 -23.99 4.90
CA SER A 101 13.40 -23.76 3.50
C SER A 101 13.19 -22.29 3.08
N PRO A 102 13.92 -21.33 3.67
CA PRO A 102 13.77 -19.93 3.32
C PRO A 102 14.30 -19.63 1.91
N PHE A 103 13.57 -18.79 1.17
CA PHE A 103 13.97 -18.26 -0.13
C PHE A 103 14.82 -17.02 0.07
N ARG A 104 16.11 -17.08 -0.30
CA ARG A 104 17.05 -15.97 -0.12
C ARG A 104 17.56 -15.43 -1.45
N ALA A 105 17.75 -14.11 -1.53
CA ALA A 105 18.37 -13.44 -2.68
C ALA A 105 18.98 -12.08 -2.30
N LEU A 106 19.74 -11.49 -3.23
CA LEU A 106 20.31 -10.14 -3.10
C LEU A 106 19.31 -9.01 -3.46
N SER A 107 18.07 -9.37 -3.80
CA SER A 107 16.99 -8.40 -4.04
C SER A 107 15.64 -8.99 -3.63
N SER A 108 14.71 -8.11 -3.24
CA SER A 108 13.33 -8.51 -2.91
C SER A 108 12.64 -9.21 -4.08
N SER A 109 12.89 -8.74 -5.31
CA SER A 109 12.36 -9.39 -6.52
C SER A 109 12.96 -10.77 -6.74
N GLY A 110 14.25 -10.96 -6.46
CA GLY A 110 14.90 -12.26 -6.57
C GLY A 110 14.37 -13.29 -5.57
N ALA A 111 14.06 -12.87 -4.34
CA ALA A 111 13.51 -13.77 -3.33
C ALA A 111 12.08 -14.20 -3.71
N TRP A 112 11.22 -13.26 -4.08
CA TRP A 112 9.85 -13.58 -4.50
C TRP A 112 9.77 -14.30 -5.83
N LYS A 113 10.68 -14.04 -6.78
CA LYS A 113 10.71 -14.73 -8.07
C LYS A 113 10.84 -16.24 -7.87
N GLN A 114 11.68 -16.71 -6.95
CA GLN A 114 11.84 -18.14 -6.66
C GLN A 114 10.51 -18.81 -6.26
N ILE A 115 9.71 -18.10 -5.45
CA ILE A 115 8.38 -18.56 -5.01
C ILE A 115 7.39 -18.56 -6.19
N LEU A 116 7.33 -17.46 -6.95
CA LEU A 116 6.42 -17.30 -8.07
C LEU A 116 6.69 -18.30 -9.19
N ASP A 117 7.97 -18.61 -9.46
CA ASP A 117 8.37 -19.60 -10.46
C ASP A 117 7.89 -21.00 -10.04
N GLN A 118 8.01 -21.36 -8.77
CA GLN A 118 7.49 -22.64 -8.26
C GLN A 118 5.95 -22.73 -8.30
N LEU A 119 5.25 -21.65 -7.94
CA LEU A 119 3.80 -21.60 -8.05
C LEU A 119 3.34 -21.73 -9.51
N THR A 120 4.03 -21.08 -10.43
CA THR A 120 3.77 -21.17 -11.88
C THR A 120 3.99 -22.59 -12.39
N ALA A 121 5.08 -23.25 -11.98
CA ALA A 121 5.37 -24.64 -12.33
C ALA A 121 4.29 -25.62 -11.82
N LYS A 122 3.61 -25.29 -10.72
CA LYS A 122 2.45 -26.04 -10.20
C LYS A 122 1.13 -25.72 -10.91
N GLY A 123 1.12 -24.82 -11.89
CA GLY A 123 -0.09 -24.38 -12.59
C GLY A 123 -0.97 -23.41 -11.78
N VAL A 124 -0.44 -22.81 -10.70
CA VAL A 124 -1.16 -21.80 -9.93
C VAL A 124 -1.07 -20.45 -10.64
N GLY A 125 -2.22 -19.85 -10.96
CA GLY A 125 -2.29 -18.52 -11.54
C GLY A 125 -1.77 -17.46 -10.57
N VAL A 126 -0.56 -16.98 -10.79
CA VAL A 126 0.06 -15.89 -10.02
C VAL A 126 0.08 -14.59 -10.83
N LYS A 127 -0.15 -13.45 -10.17
CA LYS A 127 0.00 -12.14 -10.81
C LYS A 127 1.46 -11.91 -11.17
N THR A 128 1.78 -11.87 -12.46
CA THR A 128 3.15 -11.65 -12.97
C THR A 128 3.63 -10.20 -12.83
N HIS A 129 2.73 -9.26 -12.52
CA HIS A 129 3.04 -7.83 -12.45
C HIS A 129 3.45 -7.32 -11.05
N ALA A 130 3.34 -8.14 -10.00
CA ALA A 130 3.73 -7.69 -8.66
C ALA A 130 5.26 -7.68 -8.51
N SER A 131 5.83 -6.49 -8.24
CA SER A 131 7.28 -6.36 -8.04
C SER A 131 7.71 -6.84 -6.65
N GLY A 132 8.95 -7.28 -6.48
CA GLY A 132 9.49 -7.69 -5.16
C GLY A 132 9.27 -6.65 -4.04
N PRO A 133 9.56 -5.36 -4.25
CA PRO A 133 9.27 -4.32 -3.27
C PRO A 133 7.78 -4.21 -2.92
N GLN A 134 6.90 -4.42 -3.90
CA GLN A 134 5.46 -4.49 -3.65
C GLN A 134 5.11 -5.69 -2.78
N MET A 135 5.72 -6.84 -3.05
CA MET A 135 5.47 -8.05 -2.28
C MET A 135 5.89 -7.93 -0.82
N TYR A 136 6.93 -7.14 -0.53
CA TYR A 136 7.37 -6.80 0.83
C TYR A 136 6.53 -5.69 1.49
N GLY A 137 5.73 -4.94 0.74
CA GLY A 137 5.01 -3.75 1.23
C GLY A 137 5.82 -2.43 1.18
N LEU A 138 7.03 -2.46 0.62
CA LEU A 138 7.98 -1.34 0.61
C LEU A 138 7.60 -0.24 -0.39
N ILE A 139 6.63 -0.47 -1.27
CA ILE A 139 6.12 0.57 -2.19
C ILE A 139 5.06 1.46 -1.54
N HIS A 140 4.50 1.06 -0.40
CA HIS A 140 3.43 1.81 0.24
C HIS A 140 3.97 3.15 0.74
N LEU A 141 3.30 4.24 0.42
CA LEU A 141 3.79 5.59 0.75
C LEU A 141 3.90 5.81 2.26
N GLY A 142 2.96 5.31 3.05
CA GLY A 142 3.05 5.39 4.52
C GLY A 142 4.25 4.63 5.08
N VAL A 143 4.59 3.46 4.51
CA VAL A 143 5.78 2.70 4.90
C VAL A 143 7.06 3.41 4.45
N THR A 144 7.05 3.98 3.25
CA THR A 144 8.16 4.78 2.72
C THR A 144 8.42 6.01 3.59
N LYS A 145 7.37 6.75 3.98
CA LYS A 145 7.46 7.89 4.91
C LYS A 145 8.05 7.43 6.23
N ALA A 146 7.52 6.36 6.82
CA ALA A 146 8.01 5.88 8.09
C ALA A 146 9.47 5.41 8.07
N ILE A 147 9.91 4.72 7.00
CA ILE A 147 11.33 4.36 6.83
C ILE A 147 12.21 5.60 6.66
N GLN A 148 11.75 6.61 5.92
CA GLN A 148 12.46 7.88 5.72
C GLN A 148 12.59 8.71 7.00
N GLU A 149 11.74 8.47 8.00
CA GLU A 149 11.73 9.09 9.32
C GLU A 149 12.55 8.34 10.36
N LEU A 150 13.10 7.17 10.04
CA LEU A 150 13.98 6.43 10.94
C LEU A 150 15.32 7.15 11.13
N ASP A 151 15.93 6.90 12.29
CA ASP A 151 17.27 7.39 12.60
C ASP A 151 18.27 7.01 11.52
N ASN A 152 19.06 8.01 11.09
CA ASN A 152 20.08 7.91 10.06
C ASN A 152 19.58 7.73 8.62
N ALA A 153 18.26 7.77 8.36
CA ALA A 153 17.74 7.74 6.99
C ALA A 153 18.23 8.94 6.14
N ASP A 154 18.53 10.06 6.78
CA ASP A 154 19.15 11.26 6.20
C ASP A 154 20.60 11.05 5.76
N LYS A 155 21.31 10.06 6.33
CA LYS A 155 22.70 9.74 5.99
C LYS A 155 22.85 8.82 4.76
N CYS A 156 21.74 8.27 4.26
CA CYS A 156 21.72 7.43 3.07
C CYS A 156 21.96 8.27 1.80
N GLN A 157 23.22 8.49 1.44
CA GLN A 157 23.63 9.45 0.41
C GLN A 157 23.00 9.23 -0.98
N LYS A 158 22.71 7.98 -1.37
CA LYS A 158 22.08 7.70 -2.66
C LYS A 158 20.57 7.98 -2.64
N TYR A 159 19.94 7.97 -1.47
CA TYR A 159 18.49 8.00 -1.31
C TYR A 159 17.91 9.39 -1.60
N ILE A 160 17.02 9.47 -2.60
CA ILE A 160 16.31 10.70 -2.91
C ILE A 160 15.05 10.75 -2.03
N ARG A 161 14.99 11.69 -1.11
CA ARG A 161 13.86 11.85 -0.18
C ARG A 161 12.58 12.20 -0.95
N GLN A 162 11.47 11.61 -0.51
CA GLN A 162 10.13 11.96 -0.99
C GLN A 162 9.61 13.15 -0.18
N LEU A 163 8.96 14.09 -0.86
CA LEU A 163 8.20 15.17 -0.22
C LEU A 163 6.77 14.73 0.04
N TRP A 164 6.18 15.20 1.14
CA TRP A 164 4.84 14.79 1.59
C TRP A 164 3.93 16.02 1.70
N VAL A 165 2.68 15.87 1.27
CA VAL A 165 1.61 16.81 1.62
C VAL A 165 0.95 16.26 2.88
N GLU A 166 1.05 16.99 3.98
CA GLU A 166 0.36 16.63 5.22
C GLU A 166 -1.07 17.16 5.17
N GLU A 167 -2.05 16.27 5.34
CA GLU A 167 -3.46 16.63 5.46
C GLU A 167 -3.66 17.33 6.81
N GLY A 168 -3.68 18.67 6.82
CA GLY A 168 -3.91 19.44 8.05
C GLY A 168 -3.24 20.81 8.17
N ALA A 169 -2.44 21.28 7.21
CA ALA A 169 -2.02 22.68 7.18
C ALA A 169 -3.13 23.57 6.60
N ALA A 170 -4.29 23.62 7.26
CA ALA A 170 -5.25 24.68 7.04
C ALA A 170 -4.64 25.98 7.61
N GLU A 171 -4.30 26.87 6.68
CA GLU A 171 -3.95 28.29 6.81
C GLU A 171 -4.21 28.92 8.20
N SER A 172 -3.18 28.98 9.05
CA SER A 172 -3.10 30.05 10.05
C SER A 172 -2.38 31.24 9.43
N SER A 173 -3.10 32.02 8.64
CA SER A 173 -2.65 33.36 8.25
C SER A 173 -2.54 34.23 9.52
N PRO A 174 -1.43 34.95 9.74
CA PRO A 174 -1.36 35.90 10.83
C PRO A 174 -2.25 37.10 10.50
N ASP A 175 -3.23 37.26 11.39
CA ASP A 175 -3.97 38.47 11.70
C ASP A 175 -3.11 39.74 11.51
N ALA A 176 -3.51 40.58 10.55
CA ALA A 176 -2.97 41.93 10.38
C ALA A 176 -4.05 42.93 10.82
N THR A 177 -3.88 43.39 12.05
CA THR A 177 -4.41 44.57 12.73
C THR A 177 -5.18 45.62 11.89
N ASP A 178 -6.43 45.86 12.31
CA ASP A 178 -6.99 47.13 12.81
C ASP A 178 -6.83 48.41 11.96
N ASP A 179 -7.94 48.94 11.43
CA ASP A 179 -8.19 50.40 11.48
C ASP A 179 -9.69 50.74 11.39
N ASP A 180 -10.02 51.80 12.11
CA ASP A 180 -11.29 52.27 12.66
C ASP A 180 -12.02 53.19 11.66
N ASN A 181 -13.36 53.09 11.50
CA ASN A 181 -14.19 54.26 11.18
C ASN A 181 -15.72 54.04 11.38
N PRO A 182 -16.39 54.79 12.26
CA PRO A 182 -17.83 54.83 12.38
C PRO A 182 -18.47 55.99 11.56
N HIS A 183 -19.77 55.86 11.29
CA HIS A 183 -20.70 56.83 10.67
C HIS A 183 -20.85 56.81 9.14
N ARG A 184 -21.97 56.24 8.67
CA ARG A 184 -23.06 57.04 8.07
C ARG A 184 -24.38 56.27 8.01
N ALA A 185 -25.44 56.92 8.50
CA ALA A 185 -26.79 56.39 8.57
C ALA A 185 -27.60 56.63 7.28
N SER A 186 -28.71 55.86 7.20
CA SER A 186 -30.03 56.16 6.63
C SER A 186 -30.33 55.81 5.17
N SER A 187 -31.37 54.96 5.01
CA SER A 187 -32.53 55.06 4.09
C SER A 187 -32.97 53.65 3.66
N LEU A 188 -33.93 53.03 4.38
CA LEU A 188 -35.38 53.00 4.10
C LEU A 188 -35.82 51.98 3.02
N ALA A 189 -36.97 51.36 3.34
CA ALA A 189 -37.92 50.62 2.51
C ALA A 189 -37.58 49.14 2.26
N ASN A 190 -38.26 48.22 2.98
CA ASN A 190 -39.50 47.52 2.58
C ASN A 190 -39.19 46.32 1.65
N SER A 191 -39.78 45.14 1.75
CA SER A 191 -40.91 44.62 2.52
C SER A 191 -41.06 43.13 2.17
N SER A 192 -41.55 42.35 3.14
CA SER A 192 -42.50 41.25 2.97
C SER A 192 -42.02 39.92 2.35
N VAL A 193 -42.01 38.84 3.14
CA VAL A 193 -43.02 37.72 3.20
C VAL A 193 -42.75 36.66 2.12
N ASP A 194 -42.84 35.34 2.26
CA ASP A 194 -43.47 34.38 3.18
C ASP A 194 -42.66 33.05 3.05
N ALA A 195 -42.41 32.33 4.14
CA ALA A 195 -43.00 31.02 4.48
C ALA A 195 -42.62 29.80 3.59
N GLU A 196 -41.85 28.90 4.22
CA GLU A 196 -41.75 27.43 4.07
C GLU A 196 -43.14 26.70 4.11
N PRO A 197 -43.31 25.35 3.99
CA PRO A 197 -42.37 24.23 3.77
C PRO A 197 -42.90 23.12 2.79
N GLU A 198 -42.23 21.95 2.80
CA GLU A 198 -42.76 20.57 2.68
C GLU A 198 -42.62 19.76 1.37
N ALA A 199 -41.91 18.64 1.55
CA ALA A 199 -42.24 17.24 1.20
C ALA A 199 -42.25 16.72 -0.25
N SER A 200 -41.27 15.85 -0.50
CA SER A 200 -41.43 14.38 -0.66
C SER A 200 -42.48 13.84 -1.66
N LEU A 201 -42.02 13.06 -2.65
CA LEU A 201 -42.32 11.63 -2.87
C LEU A 201 -42.07 11.18 -4.33
N ARG A 202 -41.32 10.07 -4.48
CA ARG A 202 -41.57 8.86 -5.35
C ARG A 202 -41.71 9.09 -6.88
N ARG A 203 -41.33 8.21 -7.81
CA ARG A 203 -41.18 6.73 -7.87
C ARG A 203 -40.66 6.34 -9.28
N LEU A 204 -39.94 5.21 -9.35
CA LEU A 204 -39.98 4.12 -10.37
C LEU A 204 -39.78 4.37 -11.89
N SER A 205 -38.77 3.68 -12.43
CA SER A 205 -38.81 2.70 -13.54
C SER A 205 -37.47 1.94 -13.47
N VAL A 206 -37.29 0.64 -13.24
CA VAL A 206 -37.87 -0.66 -13.66
C VAL A 206 -37.90 -0.91 -15.16
N LEU A 207 -37.37 -2.10 -15.48
CA LEU A 207 -37.61 -3.00 -16.60
C LEU A 207 -36.61 -2.89 -17.75
N ASP A 208 -35.69 -3.86 -17.88
CA ASP A 208 -35.89 -5.21 -18.49
C ASP A 208 -35.65 -5.10 -20.01
N SER A 209 -35.09 -6.07 -20.74
CA SER A 209 -35.08 -7.51 -20.52
C SER A 209 -34.22 -8.16 -21.62
N THR A 210 -33.65 -9.32 -21.30
CA THR A 210 -33.61 -10.59 -22.06
C THR A 210 -33.41 -10.58 -23.59
N THR A 211 -32.78 -11.58 -24.22
CA THR A 211 -33.11 -13.03 -24.20
C THR A 211 -32.03 -13.75 -25.05
N ALA A 212 -31.48 -14.90 -24.62
CA ALA A 212 -31.77 -16.28 -25.11
C ALA A 212 -31.37 -16.54 -26.60
N ALA A 213 -30.93 -17.71 -27.07
CA ALA A 213 -31.09 -19.12 -26.70
C ALA A 213 -30.02 -19.92 -27.52
N ALA A 214 -29.38 -20.99 -27.03
CA ALA A 214 -29.81 -22.41 -26.95
C ALA A 214 -29.28 -23.33 -28.07
N ALA A 215 -29.21 -24.63 -27.72
CA ALA A 215 -29.18 -25.84 -28.55
C ALA A 215 -27.81 -26.30 -29.10
N THR A 216 -27.38 -27.58 -29.16
CA THR A 216 -27.68 -28.88 -28.53
C THR A 216 -26.77 -29.93 -29.22
N ASN A 217 -26.42 -31.00 -28.49
CA ASN A 217 -26.19 -32.39 -28.92
C ASN A 217 -24.95 -32.84 -29.73
N GLY A 218 -24.38 -33.97 -29.26
CA GLY A 218 -23.54 -34.87 -30.07
C GLY A 218 -22.73 -35.88 -29.24
N SER A 219 -23.31 -37.02 -28.92
CA SER A 219 -22.64 -38.22 -28.36
C SER A 219 -22.00 -39.04 -29.47
N LEU A 220 -20.83 -39.68 -29.25
CA LEU A 220 -20.58 -41.10 -29.56
C LEU A 220 -19.13 -41.56 -29.27
N THR A 221 -19.09 -42.82 -28.86
CA THR A 221 -18.04 -43.73 -28.39
C THR A 221 -16.95 -44.11 -29.41
N SER A 222 -15.74 -44.47 -28.96
CA SER A 222 -15.18 -45.84 -29.00
C SER A 222 -13.67 -45.89 -28.71
N HIS A 223 -13.23 -47.05 -28.24
CA HIS A 223 -11.93 -47.41 -27.64
C HIS A 223 -10.88 -47.92 -28.67
N PRO A 224 -9.64 -48.24 -28.26
CA PRO A 224 -8.44 -48.16 -29.09
C PRO A 224 -8.07 -49.49 -29.78
N ASN A 225 -7.04 -49.39 -30.63
CA ASN A 225 -6.18 -50.49 -31.06
C ASN A 225 -4.72 -50.08 -30.80
#